data_AF-Q4CKC5-F1
#
_entry.id   AF-Q4CKC5-F1
#
_cell.length_a   1.000
_cell.length_b   1.000
_cell.length_c   1.000
_cell.angle_alpha   90.00
_cell.angle_beta   90.00
_cell.angle_gamma   90.00
#
_symmetry.space_group_name_H-M   'P 1'
#
loop_
_entity.id
_entity.type
_entity.pdbx_description
1 polymer ?
#
loop_
_entity_poly.entity_id
_entity_poly.type
_entity_poly.pdbx_seq_one_letter_code
_entity_poly.pdbx_strand_id
1 'polypeptide(L)'
;MISRVAAVMAPNKHNRRRMTGSSGRRREGGESEPQRPNMSRHVFTSAVLLLVVMMCCGTCGAAAAGGNNGKSDLINIHKLQGVDLFVPQTMLVRPKGGTSPEMKLDSFVTPSLVSAGGVIAAFAEGHENVRKDNDQSIRHFYSDVVAGYIDSAWNWTTLVDKVNQSSWRAHTVLTAANGKKRLDDMLNPTTIAKGNKVFLLVESPGLSPVNDNSFLDRLDLTLVVGTVTNSTGGEPSKRIEWGAPKLLLSMNISAASDESELRSVFPSGGSGVLMDNGTLVFPVVTFGDDDGLSMIIYSTDDGANWVFSN
;
A
#
# COMPACT_ATOMS: atom_id res chain seq x y z
N MET A 1 -28.99 49.79 -27.39
CA MET A 1 -29.06 50.36 -26.02
C MET A 1 -28.95 49.21 -25.04
N ILE A 2 -27.78 49.03 -24.41
CA ILE A 2 -27.55 47.95 -23.44
C ILE A 2 -28.08 48.44 -22.08
N SER A 3 -29.15 47.81 -21.60
CA SER A 3 -29.75 48.12 -20.31
C SER A 3 -28.86 47.58 -19.18
N ARG A 4 -28.21 48.50 -18.47
CA ARG A 4 -27.59 48.27 -17.16
C ARG A 4 -28.63 48.66 -16.11
N VAL A 5 -29.18 47.69 -15.38
CA VAL A 5 -29.87 47.96 -14.12
C VAL A 5 -29.07 47.31 -13.01
N ALA A 6 -28.57 48.18 -12.14
CA ALA A 6 -27.78 47.90 -10.97
C ALA A 6 -28.68 47.60 -9.75
N ALA A 7 -28.11 46.80 -8.85
CA ALA A 7 -28.18 46.88 -7.39
C ALA A 7 -29.55 46.97 -6.70
N VAL A 8 -29.86 45.96 -5.87
CA VAL A 8 -30.50 46.17 -4.56
C VAL A 8 -29.77 45.36 -3.48
N MET A 9 -29.53 46.05 -2.37
CA MET A 9 -28.67 45.74 -1.22
C MET A 9 -29.16 44.60 -0.32
N ALA A 10 -28.19 44.06 0.42
CA ALA A 10 -28.29 43.14 1.55
C ALA A 10 -29.14 43.65 2.73
N PRO A 11 -29.71 42.76 3.55
CA PRO A 11 -30.00 43.00 4.95
C PRO A 11 -28.83 42.54 5.83
N ASN A 12 -28.16 43.52 6.42
CA ASN A 12 -27.25 43.39 7.54
C ASN A 12 -28.07 43.62 8.82
N LYS A 13 -28.06 42.69 9.79
CA LYS A 13 -28.40 42.95 11.22
C LYS A 13 -28.06 41.77 12.14
N HIS A 14 -26.88 41.89 12.75
CA HIS A 14 -26.49 41.62 14.14
C HIS A 14 -27.11 40.48 14.98
N ASN A 15 -26.22 39.55 15.34
CA ASN A 15 -25.89 39.13 16.72
C ASN A 15 -26.83 39.58 17.85
N ARG A 16 -27.48 38.60 18.49
CA ARG A 16 -27.81 38.65 19.92
C ARG A 16 -27.43 37.35 20.60
N ARG A 17 -26.25 37.36 21.21
CA ARG A 17 -25.88 36.44 22.30
C ARG A 17 -26.80 36.70 23.50
N ARG A 18 -27.46 35.66 24.01
CA ARG A 18 -27.93 35.63 25.41
C ARG A 18 -27.85 34.19 25.94
N MET A 19 -26.63 33.80 26.33
CA MET A 19 -26.40 32.75 27.31
C MET A 19 -26.66 33.35 28.69
N THR A 20 -27.69 32.88 29.40
CA THR A 20 -27.73 32.67 30.86
C THR A 20 -29.15 32.30 31.29
N GLY A 21 -29.29 31.16 31.98
CA GLY A 21 -30.56 30.73 32.57
C GLY A 21 -30.59 29.24 32.93
N SER A 22 -29.65 28.80 33.76
CA SER A 22 -29.72 27.49 34.45
C SER A 22 -30.53 27.66 35.74
N SER A 23 -31.64 26.92 35.88
CA SER A 23 -32.23 26.53 37.17
C SER A 23 -33.32 25.47 37.00
N GLY A 24 -32.95 24.26 36.57
CA GLY A 24 -33.81 23.07 36.55
C GLY A 24 -33.42 22.09 37.65
N ARG A 25 -34.07 22.22 38.82
CA ARG A 25 -33.83 21.48 40.06
C ARG A 25 -34.30 20.01 39.98
N ARG A 26 -33.38 19.09 40.30
CA ARG A 26 -33.50 17.81 41.03
C ARG A 26 -34.82 17.00 40.98
N ARG A 27 -34.71 15.74 40.52
CA ARG A 27 -35.11 14.45 41.18
C ARG A 27 -34.93 13.33 40.14
N GLU A 28 -33.91 12.47 40.25
CA GLU A 28 -33.79 11.29 41.14
C GLU A 28 -34.67 10.12 40.69
N GLY A 29 -34.01 9.03 40.31
CA GLY A 29 -34.53 7.80 39.73
C GLY A 29 -33.72 7.46 38.48
N GLY A 30 -32.93 6.40 38.41
CA GLY A 30 -32.73 5.25 39.28
C GLY A 30 -32.01 4.21 38.42
N GLU A 31 -31.14 3.44 39.06
CA GLU A 31 -30.45 2.25 38.55
C GLU A 31 -29.23 2.47 37.64
N SER A 32 -28.10 2.26 38.29
CA SER A 32 -26.72 2.28 37.84
C SER A 32 -26.40 1.12 36.90
N GLU A 33 -26.17 1.40 35.62
CA GLU A 33 -25.47 0.49 34.73
C GLU A 33 -23.97 0.45 35.13
N PRO A 34 -23.33 -0.74 35.23
CA PRO A 34 -21.95 -0.84 35.72
C PRO A 34 -20.99 -0.08 34.81
N GLN A 35 -20.14 0.74 35.41
CA GLN A 35 -19.09 1.49 34.74
C GLN A 35 -18.18 0.51 33.97
N ARG A 36 -18.22 0.55 32.63
CA ARG A 36 -17.33 -0.25 31.78
C ARG A 36 -15.87 0.01 32.19
N PRO A 37 -15.03 -1.03 32.35
CA PRO A 37 -13.62 -0.83 32.67
C PRO A 37 -12.98 0.04 31.59
N ASN A 38 -12.21 1.03 32.02
CA ASN A 38 -11.36 1.83 31.15
C ASN A 38 -10.44 0.89 30.37
N MET A 39 -10.81 0.59 29.13
CA MET A 39 -9.93 -0.07 28.19
C MET A 39 -8.88 0.98 27.84
N SER A 40 -7.67 0.82 28.35
CA SER A 40 -6.53 1.55 27.85
C SER A 40 -6.45 1.25 26.36
N ARG A 41 -6.84 2.22 25.54
CA ARG A 41 -6.45 2.25 24.13
C ARG A 41 -4.94 2.32 24.16
N HIS A 42 -4.29 1.16 24.10
CA HIS A 42 -2.89 1.11 23.73
C HIS A 42 -2.83 1.75 22.36
N VAL A 43 -2.38 2.99 22.33
CA VAL A 43 -1.80 3.62 21.16
C VAL A 43 -0.69 2.68 20.74
N PHE A 44 -1.01 1.77 19.83
CA PHE A 44 0.00 1.09 19.04
C PHE A 44 0.77 2.23 18.38
N THR A 45 1.98 2.50 18.86
CA THR A 45 2.95 3.31 18.14
C THR A 45 3.25 2.56 16.85
N SER A 46 2.49 2.90 15.81
CA SER A 46 2.52 2.27 14.49
C SER A 46 3.83 2.65 13.80
N ALA A 47 4.89 1.89 14.04
CA ALA A 47 6.07 1.91 13.19
C ALA A 47 6.76 0.55 13.05
N VAL A 48 6.21 -0.51 13.66
CA VAL A 48 6.77 -1.87 13.54
C VAL A 48 5.74 -2.75 12.87
N LEU A 49 5.87 -2.86 11.55
CA LEU A 49 5.03 -3.68 10.70
C LEU A 49 5.72 -5.05 10.59
N LEU A 50 5.33 -6.01 11.43
CA LEU A 50 5.92 -7.35 11.48
C LEU A 50 5.38 -8.21 10.34
N LEU A 51 6.23 -8.57 9.39
CA LEU A 51 5.93 -9.59 8.38
C LEU A 51 6.49 -10.93 8.86
N VAL A 52 5.62 -11.86 9.25
CA VAL A 52 6.03 -13.20 9.70
C VAL A 52 6.27 -14.07 8.45
N VAL A 53 7.53 -14.24 8.08
CA VAL A 53 7.93 -15.09 6.95
C VAL A 53 8.05 -16.55 7.43
N MET A 54 7.20 -17.44 6.90
CA MET A 54 7.29 -18.88 7.07
C MET A 54 7.92 -19.50 5.81
N MET A 55 9.18 -19.91 5.86
CA MET A 55 9.73 -20.82 4.84
C MET A 55 9.41 -22.27 5.24
N CYS A 56 8.33 -22.82 4.69
CA CYS A 56 8.12 -24.27 4.67
C CYS A 56 9.02 -24.91 3.61
N CYS A 57 10.33 -24.93 3.87
CA CYS A 57 11.27 -25.75 3.11
C CYS A 57 11.16 -27.21 3.60
N GLY A 58 10.06 -27.86 3.25
CA GLY A 58 9.82 -29.27 3.52
C GLY A 58 8.77 -29.78 2.54
N THR A 59 9.15 -30.77 1.73
CA THR A 59 8.34 -31.49 0.74
C THR A 59 6.84 -31.35 0.94
N CYS A 60 6.16 -30.73 -0.04
CA CYS A 60 4.71 -30.66 -0.16
C CYS A 60 4.16 -32.07 -0.45
N GLY A 61 4.21 -32.93 0.57
CA GLY A 61 3.46 -34.17 0.63
C GLY A 61 2.34 -33.93 1.65
N ALA A 62 1.11 -33.84 1.15
CA ALA A 62 -0.07 -33.86 2.00
C ALA A 62 -0.12 -35.21 2.73
N ALA A 63 0.49 -35.29 3.90
CA ALA A 63 0.35 -36.44 4.78
C ALA A 63 -1.09 -36.44 5.31
N ALA A 64 -1.81 -37.53 5.06
CA ALA A 64 -3.18 -37.72 5.47
C ALA A 64 -3.34 -37.44 6.97
N ALA A 65 -4.37 -36.67 7.32
CA ALA A 65 -4.75 -36.33 8.68
C ALA A 65 -5.14 -37.59 9.46
N GLY A 66 -4.14 -38.28 10.02
CA GLY A 66 -4.32 -39.26 11.07
C GLY A 66 -4.72 -38.54 12.36
N GLY A 67 -5.92 -38.82 12.85
CA GLY A 67 -6.54 -38.12 13.96
C GLY A 67 -5.70 -38.09 15.22
N ASN A 68 -5.56 -36.90 15.79
CA ASN A 68 -5.30 -36.69 17.21
C ASN A 68 -5.97 -35.38 17.67
N ASN A 69 -7.22 -35.51 18.09
CA ASN A 69 -7.71 -35.09 19.40
C ASN A 69 -7.16 -33.76 19.95
N GLY A 70 -7.82 -32.65 19.61
CA GLY A 70 -8.25 -31.69 20.63
C GLY A 70 -7.21 -30.69 21.20
N LYS A 71 -6.10 -30.45 20.51
CA LYS A 71 -5.32 -29.23 20.76
C LYS A 71 -4.89 -28.72 19.41
N SER A 72 -5.47 -27.60 19.00
CA SER A 72 -5.02 -26.89 17.82
C SER A 72 -3.49 -26.80 17.93
N ASP A 73 -2.78 -27.39 16.97
CA ASP A 73 -1.38 -27.10 16.69
C ASP A 73 -1.31 -25.66 16.19
N LEU A 74 -1.79 -24.71 17.01
CA LEU A 74 -1.42 -23.32 16.96
C LEU A 74 0.08 -23.37 17.11
N ILE A 75 0.76 -23.37 15.97
CA ILE A 75 2.20 -23.14 15.84
C ILE A 75 2.51 -22.12 16.93
N ASN A 76 3.33 -22.49 17.92
CA ASN A 76 3.62 -21.61 19.04
C ASN A 76 4.32 -20.36 18.47
N ILE A 77 3.56 -19.33 18.08
CA ILE A 77 4.05 -18.13 17.39
C ILE A 77 5.12 -17.46 18.26
N HIS A 78 5.00 -17.57 19.59
CA HIS A 78 5.99 -17.11 20.57
C HIS A 78 7.39 -17.73 20.43
N LYS A 79 7.55 -18.85 19.74
CA LYS A 79 8.85 -19.48 19.45
C LYS A 79 9.38 -19.17 18.06
N LEU A 80 8.60 -18.51 17.21
CA LEU A 80 9.05 -18.15 15.87
C LEU A 80 10.06 -17.02 15.98
N GLN A 81 11.21 -17.20 15.34
CA GLN A 81 12.17 -16.12 15.13
C GLN A 81 11.65 -15.26 13.98
N GLY A 82 11.66 -13.94 14.15
CA GLY A 82 11.33 -12.97 13.12
C GLY A 82 12.57 -12.22 12.65
N VAL A 83 12.50 -11.65 11.46
CA VAL A 83 13.52 -10.74 10.92
C VAL A 83 12.83 -9.60 10.18
N ASP A 84 13.23 -8.37 10.49
CA ASP A 84 12.65 -7.19 9.88
C ASP A 84 13.36 -6.88 8.56
N LEU A 85 12.64 -7.02 7.44
CA LEU A 85 13.19 -6.74 6.10
C LEU A 85 13.24 -5.24 5.79
N PHE A 86 12.31 -4.49 6.37
CA PHE A 86 12.12 -3.05 6.16
C PHE A 86 12.06 -2.33 7.51
N VAL A 87 13.17 -1.70 7.90
CA VAL A 87 13.28 -0.97 9.16
C VAL A 87 13.29 0.54 8.88
N PRO A 88 12.25 1.30 9.29
CA PRO A 88 12.20 2.75 9.17
C PRO A 88 13.47 3.44 9.69
N GLN A 89 13.91 4.53 9.02
CA GLN A 89 15.08 5.35 9.39
C GLN A 89 16.44 4.61 9.46
N THR A 90 16.46 3.34 9.08
CA THR A 90 17.64 2.47 9.20
C THR A 90 17.97 1.86 7.85
N MET A 91 16.96 1.32 7.17
CA MET A 91 17.10 0.65 5.89
C MET A 91 17.49 1.62 4.78
N LEU A 92 18.58 1.32 4.08
CA LEU A 92 19.01 2.07 2.90
C LEU A 92 18.31 1.54 1.65
N VAL A 93 17.69 2.45 0.91
CA VAL A 93 17.02 2.19 -0.37
C VAL A 93 17.91 2.69 -1.49
N ARG A 94 18.21 1.80 -2.44
CA ARG A 94 18.95 2.10 -3.65
C ARG A 94 17.97 2.48 -4.78
N PRO A 95 18.06 3.70 -5.32
CA PRO A 95 17.28 4.09 -6.49
C PRO A 95 17.63 3.25 -7.72
N LYS A 96 16.61 2.91 -8.51
CA LYS A 96 16.82 2.21 -9.78
C LYS A 96 17.57 3.11 -10.77
N GLY A 97 18.50 2.51 -11.52
CA GLY A 97 19.42 3.24 -12.42
C GLY A 97 20.67 3.81 -11.73
N GLY A 98 20.74 3.79 -10.39
CA GLY A 98 21.95 4.18 -9.64
C GLY A 98 22.34 5.66 -9.74
N THR A 99 21.48 6.51 -10.31
CA THR A 99 21.77 7.93 -10.58
C THR A 99 21.56 8.83 -9.36
N SER A 100 20.78 8.36 -8.38
CA SER A 100 20.47 9.07 -7.15
C SER A 100 21.13 8.38 -5.95
N PRO A 101 21.52 9.13 -4.90
CA PRO A 101 22.15 8.56 -3.72
C PRO A 101 21.22 7.57 -3.01
N GLU A 102 21.80 6.59 -2.33
CA GLU A 102 21.06 5.74 -1.40
C GLU A 102 20.51 6.59 -0.26
N MET A 103 19.29 6.31 0.18
CA MET A 103 18.60 7.10 1.20
C MET A 103 17.91 6.21 2.22
N LYS A 104 17.62 6.77 3.39
CA LYS A 104 16.78 6.15 4.39
C LYS A 104 15.35 6.65 4.20
N LEU A 105 14.38 5.75 4.29
CA LEU A 105 12.97 6.10 4.25
C LEU A 105 12.38 6.19 5.65
N ASP A 106 11.36 7.03 5.80
CA ASP A 106 10.72 7.32 7.07
C ASP A 106 9.74 6.25 7.53
N SER A 107 9.08 5.57 6.59
CA SER A 107 8.15 4.47 6.88
C SER A 107 8.01 3.53 5.70
N PHE A 108 7.51 2.33 5.98
CA PHE A 108 7.17 1.31 4.99
C PHE A 108 5.76 0.79 5.28
N VAL A 109 4.88 0.79 4.28
CA VAL A 109 3.48 0.36 4.41
C VAL A 109 3.12 -0.67 3.34
N THR A 110 1.92 -1.26 3.47
CA THR A 110 1.33 -2.22 2.51
C THR A 110 2.28 -3.33 2.05
N PRO A 111 2.92 -4.09 2.96
CA PRO A 111 3.94 -5.00 2.52
C PRO A 111 3.32 -6.22 1.82
N SER A 112 4.12 -6.86 0.98
CA SER A 112 3.77 -8.14 0.38
C SER A 112 4.99 -8.99 0.12
N LEU A 113 4.77 -10.28 -0.07
CA LEU A 113 5.82 -11.24 -0.33
C LEU A 113 5.39 -12.16 -1.45
N VAL A 114 6.22 -12.27 -2.48
CA VAL A 114 5.99 -13.16 -3.61
C VAL A 114 7.20 -14.03 -3.86
N SER A 115 6.95 -15.21 -4.41
CA SER A 115 7.99 -16.15 -4.86
C SER A 115 7.78 -16.43 -6.34
N ALA A 116 8.77 -16.11 -7.17
CA ALA A 116 8.73 -16.32 -8.61
C ALA A 116 10.10 -16.79 -9.11
N GLY A 117 10.14 -17.84 -9.93
CA GLY A 117 11.35 -18.25 -10.65
C GLY A 117 12.62 -18.45 -9.81
N GLY A 118 12.52 -18.84 -8.53
CA GLY A 118 13.68 -19.00 -7.63
C GLY A 118 14.13 -17.71 -6.91
N VAL A 119 13.32 -16.65 -6.98
CA VAL A 119 13.53 -15.40 -6.25
C VAL A 119 12.31 -15.12 -5.39
N ILE A 120 12.56 -14.78 -4.13
CA ILE A 120 11.56 -14.23 -3.23
C ILE A 120 11.76 -12.73 -3.20
N ALA A 121 10.69 -11.97 -3.44
CA ALA A 121 10.71 -10.52 -3.39
C ALA A 121 9.72 -10.04 -2.33
N ALA A 122 10.23 -9.33 -1.33
CA ALA A 122 9.44 -8.62 -0.35
C ALA A 122 9.23 -7.20 -0.85
N PHE A 123 7.99 -6.74 -0.96
CA PHE A 123 7.63 -5.40 -1.41
C PHE A 123 7.09 -4.58 -0.24
N ALA A 124 7.24 -3.27 -0.34
CA ALA A 124 6.55 -2.29 0.49
C ALA A 124 6.41 -0.97 -0.28
N GLU A 125 5.47 -0.14 0.15
CA GLU A 125 5.45 1.28 -0.19
C GLU A 125 6.31 2.03 0.81
N GLY A 126 7.38 2.66 0.33
CA GLY A 126 8.30 3.41 1.16
C GLY A 126 8.01 4.91 1.10
N HIS A 127 7.96 5.56 2.26
CA HIS A 127 7.67 6.99 2.37
C HIS A 127 8.89 7.81 2.76
N GLU A 128 9.05 8.97 2.13
CA GLU A 128 9.97 10.03 2.55
C GLU A 128 9.16 11.27 2.95
N ASN A 129 9.29 11.70 4.20
CA ASN A 129 8.56 12.83 4.74
C ASN A 129 9.18 14.15 4.27
N VAL A 130 8.36 15.04 3.69
CA VAL A 130 8.77 16.41 3.40
C VAL A 130 8.45 17.28 4.60
N ARG A 131 9.49 17.69 5.33
CA ARG A 131 9.38 18.68 6.42
C ARG A 131 9.50 20.08 5.82
N LYS A 132 8.56 20.99 6.13
CA LYS A 132 8.75 22.42 5.82
C LYS A 132 9.55 23.06 6.94
N ASP A 133 10.46 23.97 6.59
CA ASP A 133 11.48 24.54 7.48
C ASP A 133 10.97 25.12 8.82
N ASN A 134 9.68 25.45 8.94
CA ASN A 134 9.13 26.14 10.12
C ASN A 134 7.86 25.50 10.74
N ASP A 135 7.40 24.34 10.29
CA ASP A 135 6.24 23.68 10.89
C ASP A 135 6.48 22.17 11.03
N GLN A 136 6.36 21.64 12.25
CA GLN A 136 6.50 20.20 12.53
C GLN A 136 5.31 19.39 11.98
N SER A 137 4.31 20.04 11.36
CA SER A 137 3.26 19.35 10.61
C SER A 137 3.81 18.77 9.30
N ILE A 138 3.88 17.43 9.21
CA ILE A 138 4.11 16.73 7.94
C ILE A 138 2.96 17.10 7.01
N ARG A 139 3.25 17.78 5.89
CA ARG A 139 2.22 18.13 4.89
C ARG A 139 2.20 17.20 3.69
N HIS A 140 3.35 16.64 3.32
CA HIS A 140 3.52 15.82 2.13
C HIS A 140 4.57 14.74 2.38
N PHE A 141 4.38 13.58 1.80
CA PHE A 141 5.37 12.52 1.72
C PHE A 141 5.51 12.11 0.26
N TYR A 142 6.70 11.69 -0.13
CA TYR A 142 6.94 11.02 -1.41
C TYR A 142 6.84 9.52 -1.20
N SER A 143 6.19 8.81 -2.13
CA SER A 143 6.01 7.36 -2.08
C SER A 143 6.65 6.66 -3.26
N ASP A 144 7.36 5.57 -2.97
CA ASP A 144 7.94 4.69 -3.98
C ASP A 144 7.64 3.23 -3.64
N VAL A 145 7.45 2.40 -4.67
CA VAL A 145 7.47 0.94 -4.47
C VAL A 145 8.91 0.47 -4.34
N VAL A 146 9.21 -0.17 -3.20
CA VAL A 146 10.53 -0.73 -2.91
C VAL A 146 10.46 -2.24 -2.76
N ALA A 147 11.56 -2.93 -3.08
CA ALA A 147 11.68 -4.37 -2.91
C ALA A 147 13.02 -4.81 -2.29
N GLY A 148 12.95 -5.72 -1.33
CA GLY A 148 14.05 -6.53 -0.85
C GLY A 148 14.03 -7.88 -1.54
N TYR A 149 15.17 -8.33 -2.06
CA TYR A 149 15.27 -9.56 -2.86
C TYR A 149 16.05 -10.63 -2.11
N ILE A 150 15.46 -11.81 -2.05
CA ILE A 150 15.94 -12.97 -1.31
C ILE A 150 16.10 -14.11 -2.31
N ASP A 151 17.24 -14.80 -2.23
CA ASP A 151 17.43 -16.03 -3.00
C ASP A 151 16.59 -17.15 -2.38
N SER A 152 15.77 -17.85 -3.17
CA SER A 152 14.98 -18.96 -2.64
C SER A 152 15.82 -20.14 -2.14
N ALA A 153 17.10 -20.20 -2.51
CA ALA A 153 18.04 -21.19 -1.99
C ALA A 153 18.55 -20.88 -0.57
N TRP A 154 18.33 -19.67 -0.05
CA TRP A 154 18.75 -19.33 1.31
C TRP A 154 17.89 -20.05 2.33
N ASN A 155 18.53 -20.75 3.26
CA ASN A 155 17.88 -21.21 4.47
C ASN A 155 17.66 -20.03 5.44
N TRP A 156 16.91 -20.27 6.51
CA TRP A 156 16.57 -19.25 7.52
C TRP A 156 17.80 -18.54 8.08
N THR A 157 18.83 -19.29 8.50
CA THR A 157 20.08 -18.72 9.06
C THR A 157 20.77 -17.80 8.05
N THR A 158 20.91 -18.24 6.80
CA THR A 158 21.53 -17.43 5.75
C THR A 158 20.73 -16.16 5.48
N LEU A 159 19.41 -16.25 5.46
CA LEU A 159 18.53 -15.10 5.27
C LEU A 159 18.74 -14.07 6.39
N VAL A 160 18.68 -14.50 7.66
CA VAL A 160 18.88 -13.62 8.82
C VAL A 160 20.27 -12.98 8.78
N ASP A 161 21.31 -13.76 8.50
CA ASP A 161 22.68 -13.25 8.38
C ASP A 161 22.82 -12.22 7.25
N LYS A 162 22.15 -12.44 6.12
CA LYS A 162 22.17 -11.54 4.96
C LYS A 162 21.41 -10.25 5.22
N VAL A 163 20.25 -10.30 5.85
CA VAL A 163 19.43 -9.12 6.18
C VAL A 163 20.12 -8.26 7.25
N ASN A 164 20.81 -8.88 8.20
CA ASN A 164 21.56 -8.16 9.24
C ASN A 164 22.90 -7.56 8.76
N GLN A 165 23.35 -7.89 7.55
CA GLN A 165 24.55 -7.28 6.99
C GLN A 165 24.30 -5.81 6.63
N SER A 166 25.31 -4.96 6.89
CA SER A 166 25.29 -3.54 6.51
C SER A 166 25.20 -3.31 4.99
N SER A 167 25.33 -4.36 4.18
CA SER A 167 25.15 -4.36 2.72
C SER A 167 23.72 -4.66 2.27
N TRP A 168 22.80 -5.06 3.14
CA TRP A 168 21.39 -5.30 2.79
C TRP A 168 20.75 -4.00 2.29
N ARG A 169 20.10 -4.06 1.11
CA ARG A 169 19.45 -2.92 0.46
C ARG A 169 18.09 -3.31 -0.09
N ALA A 170 17.16 -2.39 0.05
CA ALA A 170 15.91 -2.39 -0.69
C ALA A 170 16.15 -1.57 -1.95
N HIS A 171 15.40 -1.85 -2.99
CA HIS A 171 15.59 -1.21 -4.28
C HIS A 171 14.28 -0.62 -4.73
N THR A 172 14.29 0.63 -5.20
CA THR A 172 13.12 1.16 -5.91
C THR A 172 12.83 0.28 -7.12
N VAL A 173 11.57 -0.13 -7.31
CA VAL A 173 11.20 -1.08 -8.35
C VAL A 173 11.05 -0.39 -9.71
N LEU A 174 10.56 0.84 -9.70
CA LEU A 174 10.17 1.60 -10.88
C LEU A 174 10.90 2.96 -10.92
N THR A 175 10.98 3.57 -12.10
CA THR A 175 11.62 4.88 -12.31
C THR A 175 10.75 5.65 -13.29
N ALA A 176 10.65 6.96 -13.15
CA ALA A 176 9.96 7.75 -14.17
C ALA A 176 10.66 7.62 -15.52
N ALA A 177 9.88 7.74 -16.60
CA ALA A 177 10.35 7.62 -17.99
C ALA A 177 11.50 8.58 -18.34
N ASN A 178 11.65 9.70 -17.61
CA ASN A 178 12.73 10.65 -17.83
C ASN A 178 14.05 10.30 -17.12
N GLY A 179 14.12 9.17 -16.40
CA GLY A 179 15.31 8.69 -15.68
C GLY A 179 15.83 9.62 -14.58
N LYS A 180 15.19 10.78 -14.38
CA LYS A 180 15.68 11.87 -13.53
C LYS A 180 14.85 12.07 -12.27
N LYS A 181 13.66 11.48 -12.19
CA LYS A 181 12.79 11.61 -11.03
C LYS A 181 12.06 10.30 -10.73
N ARG A 182 11.64 10.16 -9.48
CA ARG A 182 10.61 9.19 -9.07
C ARG A 182 9.37 9.44 -9.93
N LEU A 183 8.60 8.40 -10.25
CA LEU A 183 7.21 8.65 -10.60
C LEU A 183 6.64 9.38 -9.39
N ASP A 184 6.07 10.57 -9.58
CA ASP A 184 5.49 11.31 -8.45
C ASP A 184 4.38 10.42 -7.89
N ASP A 185 4.72 9.72 -6.81
CA ASP A 185 3.95 8.78 -6.01
C ASP A 185 3.48 7.48 -6.69
N MET A 186 3.98 6.34 -6.24
CA MET A 186 3.42 5.02 -6.58
C MET A 186 2.82 4.42 -5.33
N LEU A 187 1.50 4.38 -5.28
CA LEU A 187 0.74 4.06 -4.07
C LEU A 187 0.15 2.65 -4.14
N ASN A 188 -0.08 2.09 -2.97
CA ASN A 188 -0.80 0.84 -2.75
C ASN A 188 -0.25 -0.35 -3.58
N PRO A 189 1.07 -0.62 -3.57
CA PRO A 189 1.62 -1.76 -4.30
C PRO A 189 0.94 -3.04 -3.87
N THR A 190 0.32 -3.70 -4.85
CA THR A 190 -0.36 -4.98 -4.66
C THR A 190 0.27 -6.02 -5.57
N THR A 191 0.73 -7.15 -5.03
CA THR A 191 1.56 -8.10 -5.78
C THR A 191 0.97 -9.52 -5.86
N ILE A 192 1.21 -10.18 -6.99
CA ILE A 192 0.93 -11.60 -7.23
C ILE A 192 2.12 -12.19 -8.01
N ALA A 193 2.46 -13.45 -7.80
CA ALA A 193 3.40 -14.17 -8.66
C ALA A 193 2.76 -15.40 -9.30
N LYS A 194 3.19 -15.72 -10.53
CA LYS A 194 2.85 -16.95 -11.24
C LYS A 194 4.04 -17.39 -12.08
N GLY A 195 4.53 -18.61 -11.85
CA GLY A 195 5.70 -19.14 -12.55
C GLY A 195 6.95 -18.30 -12.29
N ASN A 196 7.53 -17.73 -13.34
CA ASN A 196 8.68 -16.81 -13.26
C ASN A 196 8.27 -15.33 -13.35
N LYS A 197 6.98 -15.01 -13.29
CA LYS A 197 6.48 -13.63 -13.38
C LYS A 197 5.99 -13.12 -12.03
N VAL A 198 6.24 -11.83 -11.78
CA VAL A 198 5.66 -11.03 -10.71
C VAL A 198 4.79 -9.95 -11.35
N PHE A 199 3.55 -9.85 -10.90
CA PHE A 199 2.59 -8.83 -11.30
C PHE A 199 2.50 -7.82 -10.15
N LEU A 200 2.78 -6.55 -10.44
CA LEU A 200 2.72 -5.44 -9.50
C LEU A 200 1.67 -4.45 -9.98
N LEU A 201 0.56 -4.38 -9.26
CA LEU A 201 -0.48 -3.38 -9.47
C LEU A 201 -0.26 -2.21 -8.53
N VAL A 202 -0.29 -0.99 -9.07
CA VAL A 202 -0.09 0.25 -8.32
C VAL A 202 -1.12 1.28 -8.73
N GLU A 203 -1.39 2.20 -7.82
CA GLU A 203 -1.98 3.49 -8.14
C GLU A 203 -0.86 4.45 -8.55
N SER A 204 -1.05 5.13 -9.67
CA SER A 204 -0.14 6.17 -10.17
C SER A 204 -0.98 7.45 -10.37
N PRO A 205 -0.73 8.52 -9.61
CA PRO A 205 -1.45 9.75 -9.81
C PRO A 205 -0.95 10.46 -11.07
N GLY A 206 -1.90 10.91 -11.89
CA GLY A 206 -1.64 11.95 -12.88
C GLY A 206 -1.73 13.30 -12.18
N LEU A 207 -0.59 13.95 -11.98
CA LEU A 207 -0.56 15.32 -11.49
C LEU A 207 -0.73 16.30 -12.66
N SER A 208 -1.70 17.21 -12.55
CA SER A 208 -1.76 18.38 -13.41
C SER A 208 -1.11 19.59 -12.71
N PRO A 209 -0.23 20.34 -13.40
CA PRO A 209 0.26 21.60 -12.87
C PRO A 209 -0.86 22.64 -12.95
N VAL A 210 -1.23 23.23 -11.80
CA VAL A 210 -2.09 24.42 -11.76
C VAL A 210 -1.38 25.47 -10.90
N ASN A 211 -0.83 26.50 -11.56
CA ASN A 211 0.10 27.47 -10.95
C ASN A 211 1.35 26.76 -10.35
N ASP A 212 1.96 27.31 -9.30
CA ASP A 212 3.10 26.73 -8.58
C ASP A 212 2.74 25.45 -7.78
N ASN A 213 1.50 24.96 -7.90
CA ASN A 213 1.01 23.77 -7.21
C ASN A 213 0.67 22.66 -8.22
N SER A 214 1.04 21.43 -7.90
CA SER A 214 0.53 20.24 -8.59
C SER A 214 -0.71 19.73 -7.87
N PHE A 215 -1.80 19.50 -8.59
CA PHE A 215 -3.00 18.87 -8.05
C PHE A 215 -3.17 17.47 -8.62
N LEU A 216 -3.73 16.58 -7.82
CA LEU A 216 -4.22 15.28 -8.28
C LEU A 216 -5.34 15.53 -9.30
N ASP A 217 -5.10 15.16 -10.57
CA ASP A 217 -6.07 15.30 -11.67
C ASP A 217 -6.61 13.93 -12.10
N ARG A 218 -5.79 12.90 -11.95
CA ARG A 218 -6.08 11.57 -12.43
C ARG A 218 -5.60 10.51 -11.47
N LEU A 219 -6.34 9.43 -11.35
CA LEU A 219 -5.91 8.20 -10.70
C LEU A 219 -5.78 7.10 -11.77
N ASP A 220 -4.56 6.62 -11.98
CA ASP A 220 -4.27 5.56 -12.91
C ASP A 220 -4.02 4.24 -12.19
N LEU A 221 -4.77 3.23 -12.58
CA LEU A 221 -4.46 1.86 -12.21
C LEU A 221 -3.41 1.32 -13.19
N THR A 222 -2.19 1.13 -12.70
CA THR A 222 -1.05 0.76 -13.54
C THR A 222 -0.49 -0.60 -13.13
N LEU A 223 -0.27 -1.46 -14.12
CA LEU A 223 0.33 -2.78 -13.94
C LEU A 223 1.77 -2.77 -14.46
N VAL A 224 2.69 -3.31 -13.67
CA VAL A 224 4.05 -3.63 -14.12
C VAL A 224 4.33 -5.12 -13.92
N VAL A 225 4.92 -5.75 -14.93
CA VAL A 225 5.29 -7.17 -14.86
C VAL A 225 6.80 -7.30 -14.76
N GLY A 226 7.26 -7.95 -13.70
CA GLY A 226 8.65 -8.41 -13.53
C GLY A 226 8.78 -9.84 -14.02
N THR A 227 9.84 -10.15 -14.76
CA THR A 227 10.16 -11.51 -15.21
C THR A 227 11.50 -11.93 -14.62
N VAL A 228 11.53 -13.07 -13.94
CA VAL A 228 12.77 -13.66 -13.46
C VAL A 228 13.48 -14.33 -14.64
N THR A 229 14.67 -13.84 -14.97
CA THR A 229 15.43 -14.27 -16.14
C THR A 229 16.43 -15.38 -15.84
N ASN A 230 16.88 -15.50 -14.59
CA ASN A 230 17.78 -16.55 -14.13
C ASN A 230 17.31 -17.10 -12.79
N SER A 231 17.17 -18.43 -12.68
CA SER A 231 16.68 -19.09 -11.46
C SER A 231 17.75 -19.28 -10.39
N THR A 232 19.03 -19.28 -10.77
CA THR A 232 20.15 -19.50 -9.85
C THR A 232 21.35 -18.62 -10.21
N GLY A 233 22.10 -18.19 -9.20
CA GLY A 233 23.35 -17.46 -9.39
C GLY A 233 23.18 -15.94 -9.57
N GLY A 234 24.20 -15.19 -9.17
CA GLY A 234 24.18 -13.71 -9.19
C GLY A 234 23.37 -13.10 -8.05
N GLU A 235 23.31 -11.77 -8.03
CA GLU A 235 22.58 -11.00 -7.01
C GLU A 235 21.06 -11.12 -7.22
N PRO A 236 20.25 -11.49 -6.20
CA PRO A 236 18.80 -11.64 -6.35
C PRO A 236 18.09 -10.40 -6.92
N SER A 237 18.55 -9.20 -6.57
CA SER A 237 18.02 -7.92 -7.06
C SER A 237 18.17 -7.71 -8.56
N LYS A 238 19.11 -8.41 -9.20
CA LYS A 238 19.41 -8.32 -10.63
C LYS A 238 18.76 -9.42 -11.45
N ARG A 239 18.06 -10.36 -10.82
CA ARG A 239 17.43 -11.50 -11.51
C ARG A 239 16.04 -11.19 -12.04
N ILE A 240 15.40 -10.10 -11.58
CA ILE A 240 14.07 -9.68 -12.03
C ILE A 240 14.21 -8.50 -13.00
N GLU A 241 13.83 -8.73 -14.25
CA GLU A 241 13.71 -7.69 -15.26
C GLU A 241 12.28 -7.14 -15.27
N TRP A 242 12.15 -5.84 -14.98
CA TRP A 242 10.86 -5.15 -14.93
C TRP A 242 10.51 -4.58 -16.30
N GLY A 243 9.36 -4.99 -16.84
CA GLY A 243 8.80 -4.46 -18.08
C GLY A 243 8.31 -3.02 -17.96
N ALA A 244 7.84 -2.48 -19.08
CA ALA A 244 7.21 -1.16 -19.11
C ALA A 244 5.87 -1.16 -18.35
N PRO A 245 5.51 -0.07 -17.66
CA PRO A 245 4.19 0.07 -17.06
C PRO A 245 3.07 0.04 -18.11
N LYS A 246 1.99 -0.69 -17.81
CA LYS A 246 0.77 -0.81 -18.62
C LYS A 246 -0.39 -0.20 -17.86
N LEU A 247 -1.00 0.83 -18.43
CA LEU A 247 -2.23 1.42 -17.90
C LEU A 247 -3.40 0.44 -18.09
N LEU A 248 -4.09 0.08 -17.00
CA LEU A 248 -5.29 -0.76 -17.03
C LEU A 248 -6.57 0.07 -17.01
N LEU A 249 -6.59 1.11 -16.17
CA LEU A 249 -7.71 2.02 -16.02
C LEU A 249 -7.16 3.41 -15.71
N SER A 250 -7.85 4.44 -16.19
CA SER A 250 -7.51 5.83 -15.95
C SER A 250 -8.78 6.60 -15.65
N MET A 251 -8.82 7.26 -14.50
CA MET A 251 -9.99 8.00 -14.02
C MET A 251 -9.63 9.46 -13.79
N ASN A 252 -10.32 10.37 -14.50
CA ASN A 252 -10.19 11.81 -14.25
C ASN A 252 -11.03 12.20 -13.03
N ILE A 253 -10.38 12.80 -12.04
CA ILE A 253 -11.03 13.28 -10.81
C ILE A 253 -12.00 14.43 -11.14
N SER A 254 -11.65 15.28 -12.10
CA SER A 254 -12.44 16.44 -12.53
C SER A 254 -13.71 16.08 -13.33
N ALA A 255 -13.76 14.89 -13.94
CA ALA A 255 -14.88 14.46 -14.79
C ALA A 255 -15.99 13.73 -14.03
N ALA A 256 -15.79 13.42 -12.74
CA ALA A 256 -16.76 12.69 -11.92
C ALA A 256 -17.98 13.54 -11.50
N SER A 257 -18.27 14.64 -12.20
CA SER A 257 -19.16 15.67 -11.66
C SER A 257 -20.66 15.43 -11.83
N ASP A 258 -21.18 14.46 -12.59
CA ASP A 258 -22.65 14.27 -12.64
C ASP A 258 -23.24 12.87 -12.93
N GLU A 259 -22.54 11.83 -13.44
CA GLU A 259 -23.24 10.54 -13.77
C GLU A 259 -22.44 9.22 -13.58
N SER A 260 -21.21 9.21 -13.04
CA SER A 260 -20.46 7.94 -12.87
C SER A 260 -20.57 7.36 -11.46
N GLU A 261 -21.14 6.15 -11.32
CA GLU A 261 -21.27 5.41 -10.05
C GLU A 261 -19.93 5.07 -9.36
N LEU A 262 -18.82 5.04 -10.11
CA LEU A 262 -17.46 4.78 -9.58
C LEU A 262 -16.60 6.03 -9.72
N ARG A 263 -16.22 6.65 -8.59
CA ARG A 263 -15.40 7.89 -8.56
C ARG A 263 -13.90 7.62 -8.53
N SER A 264 -13.49 6.49 -7.97
CA SER A 264 -12.08 6.07 -7.93
C SER A 264 -11.97 4.57 -7.75
N VAL A 265 -10.96 3.97 -8.37
CA VAL A 265 -10.58 2.57 -8.17
C VAL A 265 -9.08 2.51 -7.97
N PHE A 266 -8.65 1.97 -6.84
CA PHE A 266 -7.23 1.82 -6.51
C PHE A 266 -6.96 0.44 -5.91
N PRO A 267 -5.72 -0.08 -6.04
CA PRO A 267 -5.36 -1.36 -5.42
C PRO A 267 -5.50 -1.27 -3.90
N SER A 268 -5.88 -2.36 -3.24
CA SER A 268 -6.01 -2.35 -1.77
C SER A 268 -4.66 -2.32 -1.02
N GLY A 269 -3.54 -2.51 -1.74
CA GLY A 269 -2.22 -2.70 -1.16
C GLY A 269 -1.99 -4.14 -0.68
N GLY A 270 -0.73 -4.55 -0.63
CA GLY A 270 -0.34 -5.86 -0.11
C GLY A 270 -0.35 -6.96 -1.18
N SER A 271 -1.08 -8.05 -0.95
CA SER A 271 -1.03 -9.25 -1.81
C SER A 271 -2.35 -9.52 -2.50
N GLY A 272 -2.28 -9.89 -3.77
CA GLY A 272 -3.41 -10.50 -4.47
C GLY A 272 -3.42 -12.02 -4.29
N VAL A 273 -4.24 -12.69 -5.09
CA VAL A 273 -4.47 -14.14 -5.03
C VAL A 273 -4.22 -14.76 -6.39
N LEU A 274 -3.42 -15.84 -6.42
CA LEU A 274 -3.35 -16.77 -7.54
C LEU A 274 -4.31 -17.92 -7.25
N MET A 275 -5.33 -18.10 -8.07
CA MET A 275 -6.29 -19.19 -7.96
C MET A 275 -5.74 -20.49 -8.58
N ASP A 276 -6.26 -21.64 -8.16
CA ASP A 276 -5.85 -22.97 -8.64
C ASP A 276 -5.97 -23.16 -10.16
N ASN A 277 -6.96 -22.50 -10.79
CA ASN A 277 -7.14 -22.50 -12.24
C ASN A 277 -6.16 -21.56 -12.98
N GLY A 278 -5.23 -20.93 -12.26
CA GLY A 278 -4.25 -20.00 -12.79
C GLY A 278 -4.74 -18.56 -12.93
N THR A 279 -5.95 -18.23 -12.46
CA THR A 279 -6.48 -16.86 -12.49
C THR A 279 -5.72 -15.97 -11.50
N LEU A 280 -5.29 -14.80 -11.96
CA LEU A 280 -4.68 -13.76 -11.15
C LEU A 280 -5.79 -12.83 -10.65
N VAL A 281 -5.86 -12.55 -9.35
CA VAL A 281 -6.91 -11.73 -8.75
C VAL A 281 -6.30 -10.67 -7.83
N PHE A 282 -6.49 -9.40 -8.14
CA PHE A 282 -6.13 -8.29 -7.26
C PHE A 282 -7.36 -7.76 -6.53
N PRO A 283 -7.29 -7.58 -5.20
CA PRO A 283 -8.27 -6.78 -4.49
C PRO A 283 -8.09 -5.31 -4.86
N VAL A 284 -9.20 -4.63 -5.13
CA VAL A 284 -9.27 -3.20 -5.38
C VAL A 284 -10.38 -2.60 -4.54
N VAL A 285 -10.21 -1.35 -4.12
CA VAL A 285 -11.24 -0.59 -3.43
C VAL A 285 -11.78 0.45 -4.39
N THR A 286 -13.09 0.62 -4.39
CA THR A 286 -13.76 1.71 -5.09
C THR A 286 -14.51 2.59 -4.10
N PHE A 287 -14.64 3.88 -4.44
CA PHE A 287 -15.54 4.79 -3.74
C PHE A 287 -16.60 5.31 -4.69
N GLY A 288 -17.86 5.19 -4.26
CA GLY A 288 -19.01 5.87 -4.85
C GLY A 288 -19.32 7.20 -4.13
N ASP A 289 -20.57 7.64 -4.22
CA ASP A 289 -21.03 8.88 -3.58
C ASP A 289 -20.96 8.84 -2.05
N ASP A 290 -21.31 7.70 -1.43
CA ASP A 290 -21.43 7.59 0.04
C ASP A 290 -20.71 6.39 0.67
N ASP A 291 -20.27 5.39 -0.10
CA ASP A 291 -19.69 4.15 0.45
C ASP A 291 -18.42 3.69 -0.29
N GLY A 292 -17.50 3.09 0.48
CA GLY A 292 -16.36 2.36 -0.04
C GLY A 292 -16.72 0.89 -0.24
N LEU A 293 -16.57 0.38 -1.46
CA LEU A 293 -16.83 -1.01 -1.80
C LEU A 293 -15.52 -1.74 -2.09
N SER A 294 -15.45 -3.01 -1.67
CA SER A 294 -14.39 -3.92 -2.06
C SER A 294 -14.78 -4.62 -3.36
N MET A 295 -13.90 -4.60 -4.34
CA MET A 295 -14.07 -5.27 -5.62
C MET A 295 -12.80 -6.07 -5.96
N ILE A 296 -12.85 -6.83 -7.04
CA ILE A 296 -11.66 -7.47 -7.59
C ILE A 296 -11.46 -7.06 -9.05
N ILE A 297 -10.20 -7.05 -9.46
CA ILE A 297 -9.81 -7.08 -10.87
C ILE A 297 -9.04 -8.37 -11.11
N TYR A 298 -9.38 -9.11 -12.16
CA TYR A 298 -8.81 -10.43 -12.40
C TYR A 298 -8.44 -10.66 -13.86
N SER A 299 -7.52 -11.60 -14.07
CA SER A 299 -7.05 -12.03 -15.39
C SER A 299 -6.98 -13.55 -15.44
N THR A 300 -7.63 -14.12 -16.46
CA THR A 300 -7.64 -15.56 -16.76
C THR A 300 -6.66 -15.95 -17.87
N ASP A 301 -5.94 -14.98 -18.43
CA ASP A 301 -5.07 -15.11 -19.61
C ASP A 301 -3.65 -14.61 -19.33
N ASP A 302 -3.11 -14.97 -18.16
CA ASP A 302 -1.73 -14.67 -17.75
C ASP A 302 -1.37 -13.18 -17.70
N GLY A 303 -2.35 -12.34 -17.35
CA GLY A 303 -2.21 -10.89 -17.20
C GLY A 303 -2.31 -10.12 -18.51
N ALA A 304 -2.73 -10.76 -19.61
CA ALA A 304 -2.90 -10.09 -20.90
C ALA A 304 -4.12 -9.16 -20.89
N ASN A 305 -5.26 -9.63 -20.39
CA ASN A 305 -6.49 -8.86 -20.22
C ASN A 305 -6.96 -8.90 -18.75
N TRP A 306 -7.59 -7.80 -18.32
CA TRP A 306 -8.06 -7.63 -16.95
C TRP A 306 -9.52 -7.20 -16.95
N VAL A 307 -10.32 -7.81 -16.09
CA VAL A 307 -11.76 -7.60 -15.97
C VAL A 307 -12.10 -7.31 -14.51
N PHE A 308 -12.96 -6.31 -14.27
CA PHE A 308 -13.51 -6.05 -12.94
C PHE A 308 -14.62 -7.05 -12.62
N SER A 309 -14.73 -7.47 -11.36
CA SER A 309 -15.96 -8.13 -10.89
C SER A 309 -17.14 -7.17 -10.97
N ASN A 310 -18.28 -7.67 -11.45
CA ASN A 310 -19.57 -6.99 -11.32
C ASN A 310 -20.02 -6.90 -9.87
#